data_AF-J3CB90-F1
#
_entry.id   AF-J3CB90-F1
#
_cell.length_a   1.000
_cell.length_b   1.000
_cell.length_c   1.000
_cell.angle_alpha   90.00
_cell.angle_beta   90.00
_cell.angle_gamma   90.00
#
_symmetry.space_group_name_H-M   'P 1'
#
loop_
_entity.id
_entity.type
_entity.pdbx_description
1 polymer ?
#
loop_
_entity_poly.entity_id
_entity_poly.type
_entity_poly.pdbx_seq_one_letter_code
_entity_poly.pdbx_strand_id
1 'polypeptide(L)' 'MIIQKTENSRISTFDPNNFSFGNTFIDHMIICEYENGKWGDVKLVPYGPLAFTPAMMGVNYGQACFEGMKAYKDKDGQ' A
#
# COMPACT_ATOMS: atom_id res chain seq x y z
N MET A 1 -1.96 1.28 -16.08
CA MET A 1 -1.26 1.32 -14.77
C MET A 1 -0.25 2.44 -14.80
N ILE A 2 -0.31 3.34 -13.83
CA ILE A 2 0.61 4.48 -13.69
C ILE A 2 1.64 4.12 -12.62
N ILE A 3 2.93 4.34 -12.89
CA ILE A 3 4.04 4.00 -11.97
C ILE A 3 4.80 5.27 -11.61
N GLN A 4 4.81 5.60 -10.33
CA GLN A 4 5.64 6.64 -9.74
C GLN A 4 6.63 6.00 -8.76
N LYS A 5 7.90 5.96 -9.15
CA LYS A 5 8.97 5.40 -8.30
C LYS A 5 9.27 6.37 -7.15
N THR A 6 9.71 5.83 -6.02
CA THR A 6 10.25 6.65 -4.93
C THR A 6 11.63 7.12 -5.35
N GLU A 7 11.99 8.34 -4.96
CA GLU A 7 13.35 8.86 -5.11
C GLU A 7 14.25 8.42 -3.96
N ASN A 8 13.63 8.08 -2.81
CA ASN A 8 14.32 7.74 -1.57
C ASN A 8 13.87 6.36 -1.10
N SER A 9 14.55 5.30 -1.59
CA SER A 9 14.25 3.93 -1.16
C SER A 9 14.80 3.64 0.23
N ARG A 10 14.03 2.92 1.05
CA ARG A 10 14.41 2.53 2.41
C ARG A 10 14.99 1.11 2.49
N ILE A 11 15.13 0.42 1.35
CA ILE A 11 15.58 -0.98 1.32
C ILE A 11 16.98 -1.16 1.89
N SER A 12 17.87 -0.19 1.72
CA SER A 12 19.24 -0.22 2.25
C SER A 12 19.29 -0.16 3.78
N THR A 13 18.24 0.35 4.42
CA THR A 13 18.13 0.48 5.88
C THR A 13 17.27 -0.60 6.53
N PHE A 14 16.70 -1.53 5.74
CA PHE A 14 15.85 -2.60 6.25
C PHE A 14 16.69 -3.72 6.89
N ASP A 15 16.39 -4.08 8.14
CA ASP A 15 16.97 -5.23 8.83
C ASP A 15 15.99 -6.42 8.83
N PRO A 16 16.26 -7.49 8.05
CA PRO A 16 15.38 -8.66 7.99
C PRO A 16 15.36 -9.47 9.28
N ASN A 17 16.31 -9.26 10.21
CA ASN A 17 16.36 -9.97 11.49
C ASN A 17 15.68 -9.20 12.62
N ASN A 18 15.30 -7.94 12.39
CA ASN A 18 14.75 -7.06 13.41
C ASN A 18 13.55 -6.25 12.89
N PHE A 19 12.46 -6.95 12.59
CA PHE A 19 11.19 -6.35 12.22
C PHE A 19 10.03 -6.99 12.99
N SER A 20 8.93 -6.25 13.13
CA SER A 20 7.70 -6.78 13.72
C SER A 20 6.51 -6.63 12.77
N PHE A 21 5.50 -7.47 12.98
CA PHE A 21 4.30 -7.45 12.16
C PHE A 21 3.61 -6.08 12.21
N GLY A 22 3.33 -5.51 11.02
CA GLY A 22 2.54 -4.28 10.89
C GLY A 22 3.26 -2.97 11.25
N ASN A 23 4.58 -2.98 11.48
CA ASN A 23 5.33 -1.74 11.80
C ASN A 23 6.26 -1.26 10.67
N THR A 24 6.65 -2.15 9.76
CA THR A 24 7.59 -1.87 8.67
C THR A 24 6.85 -2.02 7.35
N PHE A 25 6.88 -0.97 6.53
CA PHE A 25 6.15 -0.89 5.26
C PHE A 25 7.12 -0.69 4.10
N ILE A 26 6.77 -1.25 2.94
CA ILE A 26 7.53 -1.08 1.70
C ILE A 26 7.42 0.35 1.15
N ASP A 27 8.29 0.68 0.19
CA ASP A 27 8.41 2.02 -0.39
C ASP A 27 7.20 2.50 -1.21
N HIS A 28 6.32 1.59 -1.61
CA HIS A 28 5.20 1.88 -2.49
C HIS A 28 3.88 1.35 -1.95
N MET A 29 2.79 1.98 -2.36
CA MET A 29 1.43 1.50 -2.20
C MET A 29 0.69 1.52 -3.54
N ILE A 30 -0.38 0.75 -3.62
CA ILE A 30 -1.28 0.75 -4.78
C ILE A 30 -2.55 1.51 -4.43
N ILE A 31 -2.96 2.42 -5.31
CA ILE A 31 -4.24 3.15 -5.22
C ILE A 31 -5.02 2.91 -6.50
N CYS A 32 -6.32 2.67 -6.37
CA CYS A 32 -7.27 2.66 -7.47
C CYS A 32 -8.56 3.32 -6.99
N GLU A 33 -8.97 4.39 -7.66
CA GLU A 33 -10.17 5.15 -7.30
C GLU A 33 -11.39 4.55 -7.99
N TYR A 34 -12.51 4.43 -7.26
CA TYR A 34 -13.79 3.99 -7.80
C TYR A 34 -14.75 5.15 -7.84
N GLU A 35 -15.32 5.43 -9.01
CA GLU A 35 -16.26 6.52 -9.19
C GLU A 35 -17.26 6.16 -10.30
N ASN A 36 -18.52 6.56 -10.15
CA ASN A 36 -19.56 6.40 -11.18
C ASN A 36 -19.69 4.96 -11.72
N GLY A 37 -19.60 3.97 -10.84
CA GLY A 37 -19.80 2.56 -11.22
C GLY A 37 -18.58 1.86 -11.82
N LYS A 38 -17.40 2.50 -11.85
CA LYS A 38 -16.20 1.97 -12.49
C LYS A 38 -14.93 2.23 -11.68
N TRP A 39 -13.99 1.30 -11.79
CA TRP A 39 -12.62 1.48 -11.32
C TRP A 39 -11.84 2.36 -12.31
N GLY A 40 -11.06 3.29 -11.79
CA GLY A 40 -10.13 4.10 -12.55
C GLY A 40 -8.77 3.42 -12.75
N ASP A 41 -7.76 4.22 -13.08
CA ASP A 41 -6.39 3.72 -13.25
C ASP A 41 -5.81 3.17 -11.94
N VAL A 42 -5.14 2.02 -12.04
CA VAL A 42 -4.28 1.51 -10.97
C VAL A 42 -2.99 2.32 -10.95
N LYS A 43 -2.67 2.90 -9.79
CA LYS A 43 -1.49 3.73 -9.54
C LYS A 43 -0.58 3.03 -8.52
N LEU A 44 0.67 2.77 -8.88
CA LEU A 44 1.73 2.41 -7.94
C LEU A 44 2.51 3.67 -7.60
N VAL A 45 2.43 4.12 -6.35
CA VAL A 45 2.94 5.42 -5.88
C VAL A 45 3.75 5.25 -4.60
N PRO A 46 4.62 6.21 -4.23
CA PRO A 46 5.32 6.15 -2.96
C PRO A 46 4.37 6.02 -1.77
N TYR A 47 4.72 5.19 -0.79
CA TYR A 47 3.94 5.00 0.43
C TYR A 47 3.86 6.32 1.22
N GLY A 48 2.65 6.70 1.65
CA GLY A 48 2.44 7.98 2.31
C GLY A 48 1.01 8.16 2.83
N PRO A 49 0.73 9.31 3.47
CA PRO A 49 -0.59 9.61 3.99
C PRO A 49 -1.65 9.67 2.88
N LEU A 50 -2.84 9.15 3.18
CA LEU A 50 -4.02 9.30 2.32
C LEU A 50 -4.83 10.51 2.80
N ALA A 51 -5.08 11.47 1.90
CA ALA A 51 -5.98 12.57 2.19
C ALA A 51 -7.45 12.10 2.05
N PHE A 52 -8.26 12.35 3.07
CA PHE A 52 -9.69 12.06 3.03
C PHE A 52 -10.50 13.07 3.84
N THR A 53 -11.78 13.20 3.48
CA THR A 53 -12.73 14.02 4.23
C THR A 53 -13.04 13.39 5.59
N PRO A 54 -13.12 14.16 6.69
CA PRO A 54 -13.59 13.66 7.98
C PRO A 54 -14.97 12.99 7.92
N ALA A 55 -15.79 13.32 6.92
CA ALA A 55 -17.11 12.73 6.69
C ALA A 55 -17.08 11.38 5.93
N MET A 56 -15.91 10.78 5.70
CA MET A 56 -15.80 9.53 4.94
C MET A 56 -16.61 8.40 5.59
N MET A 57 -17.41 7.69 4.79
CA MET A 57 -18.24 6.56 5.26
C MET A 57 -17.43 5.44 5.92
N GLY A 58 -16.23 5.16 5.38
CA GLY A 58 -15.30 4.20 5.97
C GLY A 58 -14.90 4.54 7.41
N VAL A 59 -14.77 5.83 7.74
CA VAL A 59 -14.39 6.30 9.09
C VAL A 59 -15.60 6.34 10.04
N ASN A 60 -16.74 6.84 9.57
CA ASN A 60 -17.90 7.11 10.43
C ASN A 60 -18.83 5.90 10.60
N TYR A 61 -18.89 5.03 9.60
CA TYR A 61 -19.86 3.93 9.54
C TYR A 61 -19.21 2.58 9.19
N GLY A 62 -17.87 2.50 9.19
CA GLY A 62 -17.15 1.24 8.96
C GLY A 62 -17.37 0.63 7.58
N GLN A 63 -17.77 1.43 6.58
CA GLN A 63 -17.93 0.96 5.19
C GLN A 63 -16.57 0.73 4.54
N ALA A 64 -15.89 -0.34 4.95
CA ALA A 64 -14.56 -0.73 4.50
C ALA A 64 -14.41 -2.26 4.58
N CYS A 65 -13.51 -2.80 3.76
CA CYS A 65 -13.06 -4.19 3.83
C CYS A 65 -11.55 -4.25 3.62
N PHE A 66 -10.91 -5.31 4.10
CA PHE A 66 -9.49 -5.55 3.92
C PHE A 66 -9.22 -7.04 3.71
N GLU A 67 -8.04 -7.36 3.20
CA GLU A 67 -7.56 -8.71 3.00
C GLU A 67 -6.15 -8.91 3.57
N GLY A 68 -5.77 -10.17 3.79
CA GLY A 68 -4.49 -10.53 4.40
C GLY A 68 -3.83 -11.72 3.72
N MET A 69 -2.74 -11.47 2.98
CA MET A 69 -1.97 -12.50 2.28
C MET A 69 -0.46 -12.32 2.53
N LYS A 70 0.34 -13.36 2.22
CA LYS A 70 1.80 -13.33 2.37
C LYS A 70 2.47 -13.70 1.05
N ALA A 71 3.51 -12.96 0.70
CA ALA A 71 4.44 -13.31 -0.36
C ALA A 71 5.73 -13.84 0.28
N TYR A 72 6.32 -14.88 -0.31
CA TYR A 72 7.54 -15.52 0.18
C TYR A 72 8.56 -15.55 -0.94
N LYS A 73 9.81 -15.21 -0.61
CA LYS A 73 10.93 -15.42 -1.51
C LYS A 73 11.34 -16.89 -1.47
N ASP A 74 11.39 -17.55 -2.62
CA ASP A 74 11.79 -18.95 -2.69
C ASP A 74 13.32 -19.13 -2.69
N LYS A 75 13.75 -20.39 -2.83
CA LYS A 75 15.17 -20.78 -2.81
C LYS A 75 15.94 -20.29 -4.05
N ASP A 76 15.22 -20.09 -5.16
CA ASP A 76 15.74 -19.62 -6.43
C ASP A 76 15.74 -18.08 -6.51
N GLY A 77 15.20 -17.44 -5.46
CA GLY A 77 15.17 -16.01 -5.26
C GLY A 77 13.98 -15.31 -5.91
N GLN A 78 12.95 -16.06 -6.28
CA GLN A 78 11.69 -15.57 -6.86
C GLN A 78 10.67 -15.20 -5.78
#